data_AF-A0AAD9JWV4-F1
#
_entry.id   AF-A0AAD9JWV4-F1
#
_cell.length_a   1.000
_cell.length_b   1.000
_cell.length_c   1.000
_cell.angle_alpha   90.00
_cell.angle_beta   90.00
_cell.angle_gamma   90.00
#
_symmetry.space_group_name_H-M   'P 1'
#
loop_
_entity.id
_entity.type
_entity.pdbx_description
1 polymer ?
#
loop_
_entity_poly.entity_id
_entity_poly.type
_entity_poly.pdbx_seq_one_letter_code
_entity_poly.pdbx_strand_id
1 'polypeptide(L)'
;MKRKTHITQKAWPSCCHMRKESLISWEAAGPRIIYASFKTKKENIKLNIIQCYAPTNDKDEETKEDFYNKLQTLCDKLKEKDMTILMGDLNAKIGSDNRG
;
A
#
# COMPACT_ATOMS: atom_id res chain seq x y z
N MET A 1 -15.39 -7.72 -30.99
CA MET A 1 -16.08 -8.16 -29.75
C MET A 1 -15.04 -8.37 -28.63
N LYS A 2 -14.76 -7.32 -27.84
CA LYS A 2 -14.02 -7.42 -26.57
C LYS A 2 -14.78 -6.56 -25.56
N ARG A 3 -15.31 -7.22 -24.52
CA ARG A 3 -16.18 -6.64 -23.50
C ARG A 3 -15.39 -5.58 -22.72
N LYS A 4 -15.78 -4.32 -22.82
CA LYS A 4 -15.39 -3.28 -21.87
C LYS A 4 -16.12 -3.58 -20.56
N THR A 5 -15.44 -4.23 -19.62
CA THR A 5 -15.94 -4.33 -18.25
C THR A 5 -15.83 -2.95 -17.62
N HIS A 6 -16.96 -2.23 -17.59
CA HIS A 6 -17.16 -1.07 -16.74
C HIS A 6 -17.08 -1.52 -15.29
N ILE A 7 -15.88 -1.49 -14.71
CA ILE A 7 -15.72 -1.56 -13.26
C ILE A 7 -15.81 -0.11 -12.77
N THR A 8 -17.03 0.24 -12.39
CA THR A 8 -17.40 1.49 -11.74
C THR A 8 -16.45 1.78 -10.57
N GLN A 9 -15.95 3.02 -10.49
CA GLN A 9 -15.38 3.60 -9.27
C GLN A 9 -16.38 3.41 -8.13
N LYS A 10 -16.24 2.33 -7.36
CA LYS A 10 -16.94 2.20 -6.08
C LYS A 10 -16.06 2.84 -5.03
N ALA A 11 -16.62 3.92 -4.48
CA ALA A 11 -16.02 4.83 -3.53
C ALA A 11 -15.50 4.12 -2.28
N TRP A 12 -14.33 4.56 -1.81
CA TRP A 12 -14.00 4.56 -0.39
C TRP A 12 -14.77 5.74 0.24
N PRO A 13 -15.77 5.53 1.11
CA PRO A 13 -16.48 6.64 1.73
C PRO A 13 -15.79 7.08 3.01
N SER A 14 -15.69 8.41 3.16
CA SER A 14 -15.71 9.17 4.43
C SER A 14 -14.50 9.20 5.36
N CYS A 15 -13.27 9.43 4.87
CA CYS A 15 -12.26 10.07 5.71
C CYS A 15 -11.36 11.00 4.89
N CYS A 16 -11.27 12.25 5.31
CA CYS A 16 -10.39 13.31 4.79
C CYS A 16 -10.88 14.02 3.51
N HIS A 17 -10.86 15.35 3.57
CA HIS A 17 -11.18 16.34 2.55
C HIS A 17 -10.22 16.32 1.33
N MET A 18 -9.74 15.14 0.93
CA MET A 18 -8.85 14.97 -0.21
C MET A 18 -9.65 15.22 -1.48
N ARG A 19 -9.45 16.40 -2.05
CA ARG A 19 -9.93 16.81 -3.36
C ARG A 19 -9.66 15.67 -4.35
N LYS A 20 -10.69 15.19 -5.07
CA LYS A 20 -10.61 14.05 -6.01
C LYS A 20 -9.47 14.15 -7.04
N GLU A 21 -8.98 15.37 -7.29
CA GLU A 21 -7.88 15.70 -8.20
C GLU A 21 -6.47 15.53 -7.63
N SER A 22 -6.32 15.25 -6.32
CA SER A 22 -5.00 15.05 -5.72
C SER A 22 -4.46 13.64 -5.94
N LEU A 23 -5.32 12.63 -6.16
CA LEU A 23 -4.88 11.27 -6.43
C LEU A 23 -4.26 11.20 -7.84
N ILE A 24 -2.98 10.85 -7.90
CA ILE A 24 -2.23 10.71 -9.16
C ILE A 24 -2.41 9.28 -9.71
N SER A 25 -2.18 8.29 -8.85
CA SER A 25 -2.25 6.87 -9.20
C SER A 25 -2.46 6.03 -7.95
N TRP A 26 -2.98 4.83 -8.14
CA TRP A 26 -3.03 3.80 -7.11
C TRP A 26 -2.84 2.44 -7.76
N GLU A 27 -2.28 1.49 -7.02
CA GLU A 27 -2.15 0.10 -7.44
C GLU A 27 -2.39 -0.84 -6.25
N ALA A 28 -3.03 -1.97 -6.52
CA ALA A 28 -3.12 -3.07 -5.57
C ALA A 28 -1.97 -4.04 -5.85
N ALA A 29 -0.97 -4.07 -4.97
CA ALA A 29 0.20 -4.95 -5.07
C ALA A 29 -0.09 -6.31 -4.39
N GLY A 30 -1.27 -6.85 -4.69
CA GLY A 30 -1.81 -8.07 -4.08
C GLY A 30 -2.99 -7.81 -3.13
N PRO A 31 -3.54 -8.85 -2.50
CA PRO A 31 -4.76 -8.75 -1.67
C PRO A 31 -4.58 -7.93 -0.39
N ARG A 32 -3.32 -7.72 0.02
CA ARG A 32 -2.94 -7.22 1.34
C ARG A 32 -2.11 -5.95 1.30
N ILE A 33 -1.82 -5.42 0.11
CA ILE A 33 -1.02 -4.21 -0.06
C ILE A 33 -1.71 -3.33 -1.09
N ILE A 34 -1.99 -2.09 -0.69
CA ILE A 34 -2.42 -1.04 -1.60
C ILE A 34 -1.46 0.13 -1.51
N TYR A 35 -1.08 0.64 -2.68
CA TYR A 35 -0.30 1.84 -2.84
C TYR A 35 -1.16 2.92 -3.48
N ALA A 36 -1.02 4.15 -3.00
CA ALA A 36 -1.61 5.33 -3.60
C ALA A 36 -0.62 6.48 -3.58
N SER A 37 -0.56 7.24 -4.67
CA SER A 37 0.26 8.43 -4.81
C SER A 37 -0.61 9.67 -4.97
N PHE A 38 -0.29 10.71 -4.22
CA PHE A 38 -1.02 11.96 -4.19
C PHE A 38 -0.11 13.14 -4.52
N LYS A 39 -0.68 14.12 -5.22
CA LYS A 39 -0.06 15.41 -5.47
C LYS A 39 -0.09 16.24 -4.20
N THR A 40 1.05 16.74 -3.78
CA THR A 40 1.13 17.70 -2.66
C THR A 40 1.06 19.14 -3.17
N LYS A 41 0.93 20.10 -2.25
CA LYS A 41 0.99 21.54 -2.59
C LYS A 41 2.38 21.96 -3.03
N LYS A 42 3.44 21.25 -2.62
CA LYS A 42 4.81 21.55 -3.01
C LYS A 42 5.09 20.88 -4.35
N GLU A 43 5.51 21.67 -5.33
CA GLU A 43 5.83 21.15 -6.65
C GLU A 43 6.94 20.11 -6.57
N ASN A 44 6.85 19.09 -7.44
CA ASN A 44 7.80 17.99 -7.55
C ASN A 44 7.93 17.07 -6.32
N ILE A 45 7.11 17.24 -5.29
CA ILE A 45 7.01 16.31 -4.15
C ILE A 45 5.64 15.63 -4.17
N LYS A 46 5.67 14.29 -4.18
CA LYS A 46 4.47 13.46 -4.03
C LYS A 46 4.34 12.96 -2.60
N LEU A 47 3.12 12.61 -2.23
CA LEU A 47 2.80 11.86 -1.02
C LEU A 47 2.42 10.45 -1.44
N ASN A 48 3.21 9.47 -1.03
CA ASN A 48 2.98 8.06 -1.25
C ASN A 48 2.41 7.47 0.04
N ILE A 49 1.30 6.75 -0.08
CA ILE A 49 0.68 6.01 1.02
C ILE A 49 0.73 4.54 0.64
N ILE A 50 1.38 3.74 1.47
CA ILE A 50 1.35 2.28 1.38
C ILE A 50 0.55 1.79 2.59
N GLN A 51 -0.62 1.24 2.32
CA GLN A 51 -1.42 0.58 3.33
C GLN A 51 -1.26 -0.92 3.16
N CYS A 52 -0.83 -1.60 4.23
CA CYS A 52 -0.61 -3.03 4.18
C CYS A 52 -1.23 -3.76 5.38
N TYR A 53 -1.54 -5.04 5.17
CA TYR A 53 -2.03 -5.95 6.18
C TYR A 53 -1.14 -7.20 6.16
N ALA A 54 -0.28 -7.36 7.15
CA ALA A 54 0.69 -8.44 7.18
C ALA A 54 0.01 -9.82 7.29
N PRO A 55 0.62 -10.86 6.72
CA PRO A 55 0.21 -12.23 6.98
C PRO A 55 0.20 -12.60 8.45
N THR A 56 -0.75 -13.47 8.83
CA THR A 56 -0.79 -14.07 10.16
C THR A 56 0.40 -15.02 10.35
N ASN A 57 0.81 -15.25 11.60
CA ASN A 57 1.97 -16.09 11.93
C ASN A 57 1.85 -17.52 11.39
N ASP A 58 0.62 -18.04 11.30
CA ASP A 58 0.30 -19.40 10.86
C ASP A 58 0.42 -19.59 9.34
N LYS A 59 0.70 -18.52 8.59
CA LYS A 59 0.98 -18.62 7.16
C LYS A 59 2.37 -19.22 6.93
N ASP A 60 2.47 -19.97 5.84
CA ASP A 60 3.73 -20.51 5.34
C ASP A 60 4.76 -19.40 5.10
N GLU A 61 6.03 -19.76 5.24
CA GLU A 61 7.13 -18.81 5.14
C GLU A 61 7.23 -18.20 3.74
N GLU A 62 6.96 -19.00 2.70
CA GLU A 62 6.91 -18.54 1.32
C GLU A 62 5.92 -17.38 1.14
N THR A 63 4.70 -17.49 1.67
CA THR A 63 3.70 -16.41 1.63
C THR A 63 4.17 -15.15 2.37
N LYS A 64 4.91 -15.30 3.47
CA LYS A 64 5.47 -14.16 4.21
C LYS A 64 6.58 -13.49 3.42
N GLU A 65 7.53 -14.26 2.91
CA GLU A 65 8.61 -13.78 2.06
C GLU A 65 8.06 -13.06 0.82
N ASP A 66 7.08 -13.66 0.14
CA ASP A 66 6.40 -13.05 -0.99
C ASP A 66 5.78 -11.69 -0.67
N PHE A 67 5.17 -11.57 0.50
CA PHE A 67 4.59 -10.32 0.97
C PHE A 67 5.66 -9.25 1.22
N TYR A 68 6.74 -9.60 1.94
CA TYR A 68 7.83 -8.66 2.23
C TYR A 68 8.61 -8.27 0.98
N ASN A 69 8.83 -9.19 0.05
CA ASN A 69 9.47 -8.92 -1.24
C ASN A 69 8.64 -7.94 -2.09
N LYS A 70 7.32 -8.10 -2.12
CA LYS A 70 6.41 -7.16 -2.81
C LYS A 70 6.42 -5.79 -2.15
N LEU A 71 6.40 -5.75 -0.81
CA LEU A 71 6.48 -4.50 -0.06
C LEU A 71 7.81 -3.76 -0.31
N GLN A 72 8.92 -4.48 -0.26
CA GLN A 72 10.26 -3.93 -0.53
C GLN A 72 10.34 -3.37 -1.95
N THR A 73 9.86 -4.12 -2.94
CA THR A 73 9.81 -3.67 -4.34
C THR A 73 9.00 -2.38 -4.52
N LEU A 74 7.94 -2.18 -3.73
CA LEU A 74 7.21 -0.90 -3.74
C LEU A 74 8.03 0.22 -3.14
N CYS A 75 8.66 -0.01 -1.99
CA CYS A 75 9.53 0.97 -1.32
C CYS A 75 10.69 1.40 -2.24
N ASP A 76 11.33 0.46 -2.94
CA ASP A 76 12.46 0.73 -3.82
C ASP A 76 12.08 1.57 -5.05
N LYS A 77 10.81 1.52 -5.48
CA LYS A 77 10.30 2.36 -6.58
C LYS A 77 10.06 3.81 -6.16
N LEU A 78 9.99 4.10 -4.86
CA LEU A 78 9.69 5.43 -4.36
C LEU A 78 10.93 6.32 -4.45
N LYS A 79 10.73 7.60 -4.75
CA LYS A 79 11.82 8.57 -4.80
C LYS A 79 12.08 9.10 -3.40
N GLU A 80 13.34 9.24 -3.00
CA GLU A 80 13.75 9.77 -1.68
C GLU A 80 13.15 11.16 -1.38
N LYS A 81 12.93 11.97 -2.42
CA LYS A 81 12.34 13.31 -2.28
C LYS A 81 10.83 13.29 -1.96
N ASP A 82 10.15 12.17 -2.21
CA ASP A 82 8.72 12.05 -2.02
C ASP A 82 8.43 11.61 -0.59
N MET A 83 7.40 12.18 0.02
CA MET A 83 6.99 11.77 1.37
C MET A 83 6.30 10.42 1.28
N THR A 84 6.73 9.46 2.09
CA THR A 84 6.14 8.12 2.13
C THR A 84 5.61 7.81 3.52
N ILE A 85 4.35 7.38 3.58
CA ILE A 85 3.71 6.88 4.79
C ILE A 85 3.42 5.40 4.57
N LEU A 86 4.14 4.54 5.31
CA LEU A 86 3.81 3.13 5.44
C LEU A 86 2.88 2.97 6.66
N MET A 87 1.69 2.43 6.44
CA MET A 87 0.68 2.28 7.49
C MET A 87 -0.09 0.97 7.38
N GLY A 88 -0.78 0.62 8.45
CA GLY A 88 -1.62 -0.56 8.54
C GLY A 88 -1.21 -1.50 9.65
N ASP A 89 -1.66 -2.75 9.53
CA ASP A 89 -1.39 -3.78 10.53
C ASP A 89 -0.23 -4.63 10.04
N LEU A 90 0.95 -4.41 10.60
CA LEU A 90 2.15 -5.15 10.26
C LEU A 90 2.30 -6.46 11.05
N ASN A 91 1.37 -6.77 11.98
CA ASN A 91 1.42 -7.94 12.88
C ASN A 91 2.85 -8.28 13.36
N ALA A 92 3.65 -7.25 13.66
CA ALA A 92 5.06 -7.41 13.99
C ALA A 92 5.19 -8.06 15.37
N LYS A 93 5.91 -9.19 15.45
CA LYS A 93 6.39 -9.71 16.72
C LYS A 93 7.48 -8.77 17.24
N ILE A 94 7.25 -8.14 18.38
CA ILE A 94 8.27 -7.36 19.09
C ILE A 94 8.93 -8.30 20.09
N GLY A 95 10.18 -8.68 19.84
CA GLY A 95 11.00 -9.47 20.77
C GLY A 95 11.49 -10.82 20.22
N SER A 96 12.50 -11.36 20.89
CA SER A 96 13.19 -12.62 20.56
C SER A 96 12.55 -13.87 21.18
N ASP A 97 11.42 -13.74 21.88
CA ASP A 97 10.79 -14.90 22.52
C ASP A 97 9.87 -15.63 21.53
N ASN A 98 10.44 -16.69 20.95
CA ASN A 98 9.78 -17.63 20.04
C ASN A 98 9.27 -18.88 20.78
N ARG A 99 9.12 -18.83 22.11
CA ARG A 99 8.57 -19.94 22.89
C ARG A 99 7.07 -19.79 23.01
N GLY A 100 6.36 -20.52 22.16
CA GLY A 100 5.00 -20.98 22.41
C GLY A 100 5.00 -22.20 23.32
#